data_AF-A0A7W1ZX85-F1
#
_entry.id   AF-A0A7W1ZX85-F1
#
_cell.length_a   1.000
_cell.length_b   1.000
_cell.length_c   1.000
_cell.angle_alpha   90.00
_cell.angle_beta   90.00
_cell.angle_gamma   90.00
#
_symmetry.space_group_name_H-M   'P 1'
#
loop_
_entity.id
_entity.type
_entity.pdbx_description
1 polymer ?
#
loop_
_entity_poly.entity_id
_entity_poly.type
_entity_poly.pdbx_seq_one_letter_code
_entity_poly.pdbx_strand_id
1 'polypeptide(L)'
;MHDLDEYDKKLLRLLQQNNKMTADELGEIVSLSASAVQRRLKRLRDEKIIEADVSIISPLAGGIGITCIVDVILVDGNSRALEKFKSTMRKCTDVMQCYFVT
;
A
#
# COMPACT_ATOMS: atom_id res chain seq x y z
N MET A 1 13.22 3.73 -14.92
CA MET A 1 13.25 3.70 -13.45
C MET A 1 13.28 5.15 -13.01
N HIS A 2 12.21 5.67 -12.41
CA HIS A 2 12.17 7.08 -11.99
C HIS A 2 13.26 7.32 -10.97
N ASP A 3 14.16 8.26 -11.25
CA ASP A 3 15.22 8.62 -10.32
C ASP A 3 14.61 9.49 -9.22
N LEU A 4 14.30 8.86 -8.09
CA LEU A 4 13.79 9.54 -6.90
C LEU A 4 14.96 10.19 -6.18
N ASP A 5 14.91 11.51 -6.01
CA ASP A 5 15.90 12.20 -5.22
C ASP A 5 15.70 11.96 -3.71
N GLU A 6 16.67 12.40 -2.91
CA GLU A 6 16.63 12.20 -1.46
C GLU A 6 15.46 12.91 -0.77
N TYR A 7 14.95 14.00 -1.34
CA TYR A 7 13.77 14.68 -0.81
C TYR A 7 12.50 13.87 -1.09
N ASP A 8 12.36 13.33 -2.30
CA ASP A 8 11.23 12.48 -2.66
C ASP A 8 11.19 11.23 -1.77
N LYS A 9 12.34 10.57 -1.55
CA LYS A 9 12.43 9.41 -0.64
C LYS A 9 12.03 9.78 0.79
N LYS A 10 12.46 10.93 1.30
CA LYS A 10 12.07 11.40 2.63
C LYS A 10 10.57 11.70 2.72
N LEU A 11 10.00 12.37 1.72
CA LEU A 11 8.56 12.64 1.65
C LEU A 11 7.75 11.35 1.61
N LEU A 12 8.16 10.36 0.81
CA LEU A 12 7.48 9.06 0.74
C LEU A 12 7.49 8.35 2.09
N ARG A 13 8.62 8.36 2.83
CA ARG A 13 8.69 7.77 4.18
C ARG A 13 7.74 8.46 5.15
N LEU A 14 7.66 9.79 5.11
CA LEU A 14 6.74 10.56 5.98
C LEU A 14 5.28 10.25 5.65
N LEU A 15 4.93 10.23 4.35
CA LEU A 15 3.56 9.95 3.91
C LEU A 15 3.12 8.51 4.16
N GLN A 16 4.03 7.54 4.13
CA GLN A 16 3.73 6.15 4.53
C GLN A 16 3.39 6.03 6.02
N GLN A 17 3.87 6.95 6.86
CA GLN A 17 3.52 7.01 8.29
C GLN A 17 2.25 7.82 8.51
N ASN A 18 2.14 8.98 7.87
CA ASN A 18 0.99 9.87 7.99
C ASN A 18 0.78 10.68 6.71
N ASN A 19 -0.15 10.24 5.86
CA ASN A 19 -0.48 10.95 4.63
C ASN A 19 -1.37 12.20 4.82
N LYS A 20 -1.76 12.52 6.05
CA LYS A 20 -2.51 13.74 6.40
C LYS A 20 -1.63 14.96 6.64
N MET A 21 -0.32 14.78 6.71
CA MET A 21 0.62 15.89 6.88
C MET A 21 0.47 16.91 5.75
N THR A 22 0.38 18.17 6.13
CA THR A 22 0.29 19.30 5.21
C THR A 22 1.62 19.53 4.52
N ALA A 23 1.58 20.25 3.40
CA ALA A 23 2.80 20.60 2.68
C ALA A 23 3.73 21.52 3.49
N ASP A 24 3.16 22.34 4.39
CA ASP A 24 3.92 23.19 5.30
C ASP A 24 4.68 22.34 6.33
N GLU A 25 4.00 21.43 7.03
CA GLU A 25 4.62 20.51 8.01
C GLU A 25 5.71 19.64 7.36
N LEU A 26 5.42 19.09 6.18
CA LEU A 26 6.40 18.32 5.42
C LEU A 26 7.60 19.18 5.02
N GLY A 27 7.35 20.42 4.57
CA GLY A 27 8.37 21.38 4.16
C GLY A 27 9.33 21.74 5.27
N GLU A 28 8.82 21.94 6.49
CA GLU A 28 9.64 22.16 7.69
C GLU A 28 10.57 20.97 7.95
N ILE A 29 10.05 19.73 7.88
CA ILE A 29 10.82 18.51 8.16
C ILE A 29 11.88 18.24 7.09
N VAL A 30 11.55 18.44 5.82
CA VAL A 30 12.48 18.15 4.70
C VAL A 30 13.26 19.37 4.24
N SER A 31 13.14 20.51 4.92
CA SER A 31 13.81 21.77 4.58
C SER A 31 13.53 22.25 3.14
N LEU A 32 12.26 22.19 2.74
CA LEU A 32 11.74 22.70 1.47
C LEU A 32 10.60 23.68 1.70
N SER A 33 10.36 24.60 0.76
CA SER A 33 9.14 25.40 0.80
C SER A 33 7.90 24.54 0.54
N ALA A 34 6.76 24.91 1.12
CA ALA A 34 5.49 24.20 0.91
C ALA A 34 5.13 24.08 -0.58
N SER A 35 5.39 25.11 -1.39
CA SER A 35 5.17 25.06 -2.85
C SER A 35 6.06 24.04 -3.57
N ALA A 36 7.29 23.82 -3.09
CA ALA A 36 8.17 22.79 -3.62
C ALA A 36 7.67 21.38 -3.26
N VAL A 37 7.23 21.19 -2.01
CA VAL A 37 6.63 19.92 -1.56
C VAL A 37 5.37 19.61 -2.36
N GLN A 38 4.44 20.56 -2.52
CA GLN A 38 3.20 20.35 -3.28
C GLN A 38 3.45 19.88 -4.71
N ARG A 39 4.39 20.50 -5.43
CA ARG A 39 4.77 20.10 -6.79
C ARG A 39 5.33 18.68 -6.84
N ARG A 40 6.18 18.32 -5.88
CA ARG A 40 6.73 16.96 -5.75
C ARG A 40 5.63 15.94 -5.48
N LEU A 41 4.78 16.18 -4.48
CA LEU A 41 3.69 15.27 -4.14
C LEU A 41 2.70 15.09 -5.29
N LYS A 42 2.38 16.16 -6.02
CA LYS A 42 1.56 16.08 -7.23
C LYS A 42 2.22 15.18 -8.27
N ARG A 43 3.49 15.42 -8.59
CA ARG A 43 4.25 14.58 -9.53
C ARG A 43 4.28 13.11 -9.10
N LEU A 44 4.60 12.83 -7.84
CA LEU A 44 4.66 11.46 -7.31
C LEU A 44 3.32 10.70 -7.45
N ARG A 45 2.19 11.40 -7.32
CA ARG A 45 0.84 10.82 -7.53
C ARG A 45 0.50 10.67 -9.01
N ASP A 46 0.77 11.70 -9.82
CA ASP A 46 0.51 11.71 -11.26
C ASP A 46 1.28 10.59 -11.97
N GLU A 47 2.52 10.32 -11.51
CA GLU A 47 3.39 9.27 -12.02
C GLU A 47 3.16 7.89 -11.39
N LYS A 48 2.12 7.74 -10.55
CA LYS A 48 1.79 6.49 -9.84
C LYS A 48 2.92 5.92 -8.97
N ILE A 49 3.84 6.78 -8.53
CA ILE A 49 4.84 6.42 -7.50
C ILE A 49 4.15 6.35 -6.13
N ILE A 50 3.21 7.26 -5.88
CA ILE A 50 2.16 7.09 -4.86
C ILE A 50 0.94 6.51 -5.58
N GLU A 51 0.70 5.21 -5.39
CA GLU A 51 -0.40 4.50 -6.06
C GLU A 51 -1.77 4.88 -5.47
N ALA A 52 -1.84 5.05 -4.14
CA ALA A 52 -3.06 5.37 -3.41
C ALA A 52 -2.79 6.06 -2.07
N ASP A 53 -3.76 6.86 -1.62
CA ASP A 53 -3.86 7.40 -0.27
C ASP A 53 -5.05 6.75 0.42
N VAL A 54 -4.80 5.94 1.45
CA VAL A 54 -5.83 5.12 2.11
C VAL A 54 -5.90 5.41 3.61
N SER A 55 -7.09 5.23 4.19
CA SER A 55 -7.26 5.21 5.64
C SER A 55 -7.17 3.77 6.15
N ILE A 56 -6.42 3.55 7.23
CA ILE A 56 -6.34 2.25 7.90
C ILE A 56 -7.47 2.18 8.93
N ILE A 57 -8.41 1.27 8.73
CA ILE A 57 -9.59 1.10 9.61
C ILE A 57 -9.29 0.02 10.65
N SER A 58 -9.74 0.26 11.89
CA SER A 58 -9.66 -0.73 12.96
C SER A 58 -10.38 -2.03 12.55
N PRO A 59 -9.72 -3.21 12.63
CA PRO A 59 -10.38 -4.49 12.32
C PRO A 59 -11.63 -4.72 13.17
N LEU A 60 -11.60 -4.31 14.45
CA LEU A 60 -12.75 -4.44 15.36
C LEU A 60 -13.95 -3.60 14.88
N ALA A 61 -13.71 -2.40 14.36
CA ALA A 61 -14.77 -1.56 13.80
C ALA A 61 -15.38 -2.18 12.53
N GLY A 62 -14.60 -3.00 11.81
CA GLY A 62 -15.07 -3.79 10.66
C GLY A 62 -15.70 -5.13 11.01
N GLY A 63 -15.88 -5.45 12.30
CA GLY A 63 -16.43 -6.74 12.74
C GLY A 63 -15.44 -7.91 12.61
N ILE A 64 -14.16 -7.65 12.34
CA ILE A 64 -13.11 -8.67 12.24
C ILE A 64 -12.59 -8.94 13.66
N GLY A 65 -13.10 -10.00 14.29
CA GLY A 65 -12.70 -10.40 15.63
C GLY A 65 -11.42 -11.23 15.70
N ILE A 66 -11.01 -11.86 14.59
CA ILE A 66 -9.85 -12.76 14.53
C ILE A 66 -9.14 -12.56 13.19
N THR A 67 -7.81 -12.54 13.23
CA THR A 67 -6.94 -12.61 12.06
C THR A 67 -6.19 -13.94 12.09
N CYS A 68 -6.25 -14.70 10.99
CA CYS A 68 -5.56 -15.97 10.84
C CYS A 68 -4.58 -15.92 9.68
N ILE A 69 -3.43 -16.58 9.83
CA ILE A 69 -2.54 -16.94 8.73
C ILE A 69 -2.80 -18.42 8.44
N VAL A 70 -3.07 -18.75 7.18
CA VAL A 70 -3.45 -20.11 6.77
C VAL A 70 -2.49 -20.57 5.68
N ASP A 71 -1.75 -21.64 5.96
CA ASP A 71 -0.97 -22.34 4.95
C ASP A 71 -1.88 -23.31 4.19
N VAL A 72 -1.90 -23.19 2.87
CA VAL A 72 -2.73 -24.02 1.99
C VAL A 72 -1.83 -24.81 1.05
N ILE A 73 -1.93 -26.14 1.14
CA ILE A 73 -1.23 -27.06 0.24
C ILE A 73 -2.23 -27.58 -0.79
N LEU A 74 -1.96 -27.31 -2.07
CA LEU A 74 -2.74 -27.86 -3.18
C LEU A 74 -2.24 -29.28 -3.49
N VAL A 75 -3.09 -30.29 -3.26
CA VAL A 75 -2.77 -31.70 -3.52
C VAL A 75 -2.60 -31.97 -5.02
N ASP A 76 -3.38 -31.30 -5.86
CA ASP A 76 -3.21 -31.28 -7.32
C ASP A 76 -2.81 -29.86 -7.73
N GLY A 77 -1.51 -29.66 -7.96
CA GLY A 77 -0.90 -28.37 -8.31
C GLY A 77 -1.00 -28.00 -9.78
N ASN A 78 -1.86 -28.66 -10.57
CA ASN A 78 -2.01 -28.30 -11.97
C ASN A 78 -2.48 -26.85 -12.15
N SER A 79 -2.14 -26.25 -13.29
CA SER A 79 -2.41 -24.83 -13.56
C SER A 79 -3.88 -24.44 -13.43
N ARG A 80 -4.81 -25.35 -13.77
CA ARG A 80 -6.26 -25.10 -13.69
C ARG A 80 -6.73 -25.04 -12.24
N ALA A 81 -6.27 -25.95 -11.39
CA ALA A 81 -6.62 -25.97 -9.97
C ALA A 81 -6.11 -24.70 -9.27
N LEU A 82 -4.87 -24.30 -9.56
CA LEU A 82 -4.27 -23.09 -9.01
C LEU A 82 -5.02 -21.81 -9.42
N GLU A 83 -5.37 -21.67 -10.71
CA GLU A 83 -6.09 -20.48 -11.17
C GLU A 83 -7.52 -20.41 -10.61
N LYS A 84 -8.20 -21.55 -10.47
CA LYS A 84 -9.51 -21.62 -9.80
C LYS A 84 -9.39 -21.19 -8.34
N PHE A 85 -8.35 -21.66 -7.63
CA PHE A 85 -8.11 -21.28 -6.24
C PHE A 85 -7.86 -19.77 -6.11
N LYS A 86 -6.93 -19.20 -6.89
CA LYS A 86 -6.66 -17.75 -6.90
C LYS A 86 -7.92 -16.93 -7.17
N SER A 87 -8.72 -17.32 -8.15
CA SER A 87 -9.97 -16.63 -8.50
C SER A 87 -10.97 -16.65 -7.35
N THR A 88 -11.07 -17.78 -6.65
CA THR A 88 -11.96 -17.94 -5.48
C THR A 88 -11.50 -17.08 -4.31
N MET A 89 -10.20 -17.10 -4.00
CA MET A 89 -9.63 -16.29 -2.92
C MET A 89 -9.81 -14.79 -3.16
N ARG A 90 -9.62 -14.30 -4.40
CA ARG A 90 -9.87 -12.88 -4.74
C ARG A 90 -11.31 -12.41 -4.55
N LYS A 91 -12.28 -13.33 -4.61
CA LYS A 91 -13.71 -13.03 -4.41
C LYS A 91 -14.13 -13.14 -2.96
N CYS A 92 -13.31 -13.75 -2.10
CA CYS A 92 -13.60 -13.93 -0.70
C CYS A 92 -13.27 -12.63 0.05
N THR A 93 -14.29 -11.97 0.60
CA THR A 93 -14.12 -10.69 1.31
C THR A 93 -13.29 -10.81 2.58
N ASP A 94 -13.24 -12.01 3.17
CA ASP A 94 -12.47 -12.28 4.38
C ASP A 94 -10.98 -12.50 4.09
N VAL A 95 -10.60 -12.69 2.81
CA VAL A 95 -9.21 -12.88 2.39
C VAL A 95 -8.60 -11.52 2.05
N MET A 96 -7.83 -10.97 2.99
CA MET A 96 -7.15 -9.68 2.79
C MET A 96 -5.89 -9.80 1.92
N GLN A 97 -5.15 -10.91 2.05
CA GLN A 97 -3.90 -11.15 1.33
C GLN A 97 -3.79 -12.65 1.01
N CYS A 98 -3.28 -12.97 -0.18
CA CYS A 98 -3.03 -14.35 -0.59
C CYS A 98 -1.72 -14.39 -1.39
N TYR A 99 -0.76 -15.16 -0.90
CA TYR A 99 0.57 -15.29 -1.48
C TYR A 99 0.77 -16.71 -2.01
N PHE A 100 1.42 -16.82 -3.17
CA PHE A 100 1.97 -18.07 -3.65
C PHE A 100 3.42 -18.15 -3.18
N VAL A 101 3.72 -19.15 -2.35
CA VAL A 101 5.03 -19.37 -1.75
C VAL A 101 5.66 -20.63 -2.33
N THR A 102 6.99 -20.62 -2.50
CA THR A 102 7.80 -21.71 -3.05
C THR A 102 8.81 -22.20 -2.03
#